data_AF-A0A933ZA75-F1
#
_entry.id   AF-A0A933ZA75-F1
#
_cell.length_a   1.000
_cell.length_b   1.000
_cell.length_c   1.000
_cell.angle_alpha   90.00
_cell.angle_beta   90.00
_cell.angle_gamma   90.00
#
_symmetry.space_group_name_H-M   'P 1'
#
loop_
_entity.id
_entity.type
_entity.pdbx_description
1 polymer ?
#
loop_
_entity_poly.entity_id
_entity_poly.type
_entity_poly.pdbx_seq_one_letter_code
_entity_poly.pdbx_strand_id
1 'polypeptide(L)'
;MACGVSRLGALILALLALASCGDSSSGEPPSAPAAIGVVLVVHGGFPRYSDQNLWDSAVQMFAYDPNHSVYKMAIWKPENWGMVLGAGSVAKSRAKYPFEYEKLGGVDPFDSIVAKQRADLQNALSAIASERGTTIEVEIASWISAKGDVSSWPYPRFIYQSPNDATVHCNYCGEQEPEGAWQGCDPERYDVDGPFERLASKGATRILMIDLTVGGARFSKSFDVYRMGKKALQDWSRRTGKAATLTWLNDPTDLMERSYPSAPAGWTSTAGPADKDESIDLAAAPNPVVADAALAASNAEAIAAALSPVVADDKTGVLLLNHAITPNNQVFDPKIDDTVALEVAIRAELVKRRPGLNPSLVVGAFMGVKELNPDNGLVELSRAMRGEDLGHAYLYETDRKLPDLPWGYRYWDALQFLIDQGVEHIVVGFPQIVADSVLNLIEVPNQIGKEIGIRSWRSYGGDASAWPKDGTPFAPYWGIWATTGCGTVPCCFHMAGCGAQGGYPPPRQTPADVAMYDADPSLAFELGAWGHLGYDPAKGPPDESSPVQGQYRGTWAMYRAPNNDARLIELLARQVEAALAR
;
A
#
# COMPACT_ATOMS: atom_id res chain seq x y z
N MET A 1 64.01 74.93 -4.66
CA MET A 1 64.28 74.88 -3.20
C MET A 1 62.95 74.71 -2.48
N ALA A 2 62.98 73.89 -1.43
CA ALA A 2 61.87 73.36 -0.61
C ALA A 2 60.70 74.34 -0.35
N CYS A 3 59.44 73.93 -0.57
CA CYS A 3 58.54 73.16 0.33
C CYS A 3 57.92 74.07 1.41
N GLY A 4 56.60 74.17 1.63
CA GLY A 4 55.45 73.44 1.10
C GLY A 4 54.15 74.19 1.47
N VAL A 5 53.01 73.48 1.47
CA VAL A 5 51.76 73.67 2.26
C VAL A 5 50.57 73.05 1.50
N SER A 6 50.09 71.94 2.06
CA SER A 6 48.69 71.61 2.42
C SER A 6 47.52 71.80 1.43
N ARG A 7 46.92 70.63 1.12
CA ARG A 7 45.50 70.25 1.20
C ARG A 7 44.45 70.76 0.19
N LEU A 8 43.67 69.75 -0.22
CA LEU A 8 42.29 69.74 -0.73
C LEU A 8 42.05 70.31 -2.13
N GLY A 9 41.43 69.49 -2.98
CA GLY A 9 40.86 69.93 -4.24
C GLY A 9 40.36 68.76 -5.06
N ALA A 10 39.07 68.47 -4.92
CA ALA A 10 38.36 67.48 -5.69
C ALA A 10 38.12 67.96 -7.13
N LEU A 11 38.23 67.00 -8.06
CA LEU A 11 37.32 66.76 -9.19
C LEU A 11 37.33 67.68 -10.43
N ILE A 12 37.18 66.97 -11.57
CA ILE A 12 36.64 67.35 -12.88
C ILE A 12 37.61 67.92 -13.94
N LEU A 13 37.94 67.07 -14.93
CA LEU A 13 37.62 67.19 -16.38
C LEU A 13 38.60 66.27 -17.14
N ALA A 14 38.17 65.09 -17.56
CA ALA A 14 37.48 64.83 -18.83
C ALA A 14 38.38 64.91 -20.08
N LEU A 15 38.45 63.74 -20.73
CA LEU A 15 38.59 63.49 -22.16
C LEU A 15 39.98 63.29 -22.80
N LEU A 16 40.11 62.05 -23.31
CA LEU A 16 40.80 61.61 -24.54
C LEU A 16 42.31 61.37 -24.46
N ALA A 17 42.69 60.09 -24.32
CA ALA A 17 43.19 59.31 -25.46
C ALA A 17 43.63 57.88 -25.07
N LEU A 18 43.07 56.90 -25.80
CA LEU A 18 43.67 55.60 -26.22
C LEU A 18 43.84 54.53 -25.13
N ALA A 19 42.90 53.60 -24.96
CA ALA A 19 42.68 52.41 -25.80
C ALA A 19 43.90 51.46 -25.84
N SER A 20 43.91 50.48 -24.93
CA SER A 20 44.43 49.15 -25.21
C SER A 20 43.48 48.13 -24.60
N CYS A 21 42.95 47.27 -25.47
CA CYS A 21 41.98 46.22 -25.20
C CYS A 21 42.48 45.27 -24.11
N GLY A 22 41.64 45.07 -23.10
CA GLY A 22 41.55 43.82 -22.37
C GLY A 22 40.10 43.38 -22.46
N ASP A 23 39.81 42.37 -23.28
CA ASP A 23 38.52 41.68 -23.29
C ASP A 23 38.29 41.09 -21.91
N SER A 24 37.62 41.83 -21.05
CA SER A 24 36.90 41.25 -19.93
C SER A 24 35.69 40.55 -20.52
N SER A 25 35.83 39.25 -20.79
CA SER A 25 34.68 38.36 -20.96
C SER A 25 33.77 38.60 -19.76
N SER A 26 32.62 39.22 -20.02
CA SER A 26 31.48 39.19 -19.13
C SER A 26 31.01 37.74 -19.09
N GLY A 27 31.67 36.94 -18.24
CA GLY A 27 31.17 35.64 -17.86
C GLY A 27 29.85 35.90 -17.16
N GLU A 28 28.75 35.52 -17.82
CA GLU A 28 27.50 35.30 -17.11
C GLU A 28 27.80 34.47 -15.86
N PRO A 29 27.21 34.79 -14.70
CA PRO A 29 27.33 33.91 -13.54
C PRO A 29 26.95 32.49 -13.99
N PRO A 30 27.69 31.46 -13.57
CA PRO A 30 27.37 30.09 -13.98
C PRO A 30 25.89 29.85 -13.70
N SER A 31 25.16 29.43 -14.74
CA SER A 31 23.73 29.12 -14.64
C SER A 31 23.53 28.20 -13.45
N ALA A 32 22.56 28.53 -12.59
CA ALA A 32 22.25 27.68 -11.44
C ALA A 32 22.08 26.21 -11.91
N PRO A 33 22.62 25.23 -11.16
CA PRO A 33 22.46 23.82 -11.50
C PRO A 33 21.00 23.49 -11.78
N ALA A 34 20.74 22.69 -12.82
CA ALA A 34 19.38 22.25 -13.12
C ALA A 34 18.84 21.45 -11.92
N ALA A 35 17.66 21.83 -11.43
CA ALA A 35 17.01 21.17 -10.29
C ALA A 35 16.03 20.11 -10.78
N ILE A 36 16.18 18.89 -10.25
CA ILE A 36 15.33 17.73 -10.49
C ILE A 36 14.66 17.33 -9.18
N GLY A 37 13.35 17.14 -9.23
CA GLY A 37 12.60 16.55 -8.12
C GLY A 37 12.45 15.04 -8.33
N VAL A 38 12.57 14.27 -7.25
CA VAL A 38 12.21 12.85 -7.22
C VAL A 38 11.17 12.66 -6.13
N VAL A 39 10.06 12.01 -6.46
CA VAL A 39 9.01 11.64 -5.50
C VAL A 39 9.02 10.13 -5.37
N LEU A 40 9.41 9.64 -4.20
CA LEU A 40 9.25 8.24 -3.81
C LEU A 40 7.81 8.03 -3.35
N VAL A 41 7.05 7.26 -4.11
CA VAL A 41 5.64 7.00 -3.79
C VAL A 41 5.50 5.69 -3.02
N VAL A 42 4.72 5.76 -1.94
CA VAL A 42 4.48 4.65 -1.02
C VAL A 42 2.98 4.51 -0.75
N HIS A 43 2.58 3.35 -0.22
CA HIS A 43 1.20 3.16 0.23
C HIS A 43 0.86 4.14 1.37
N GLY A 44 1.72 4.20 2.38
CA GLY A 44 1.54 5.05 3.54
C GLY A 44 0.81 4.34 4.67
N GLY A 45 0.25 5.12 5.59
CA GLY A 45 -0.34 4.66 6.84
C GLY A 45 -0.20 5.72 7.92
N PHE A 46 -0.21 5.29 9.17
CA PHE A 46 0.08 6.18 10.29
C PHE A 46 0.91 5.46 11.34
N PRO A 47 1.87 6.14 11.99
CA PRO A 47 2.78 5.47 12.91
C PRO A 47 2.06 5.01 14.18
N ARG A 48 0.93 5.64 14.51
CA ARG A 48 0.08 5.30 15.66
C ARG A 48 -1.38 5.40 15.29
N TYR A 49 -2.19 4.49 15.81
CA TYR A 49 -3.63 4.60 15.70
C TYR A 49 -4.18 5.80 16.49
N SER A 50 -5.07 6.56 15.85
CA SER A 50 -6.04 7.44 16.49
C SER A 50 -7.22 7.63 15.54
N ASP A 51 -8.39 7.99 16.08
CA ASP A 51 -9.58 8.27 15.25
C ASP A 51 -9.33 9.42 14.26
N GLN A 52 -8.57 10.45 14.67
CA GLN A 52 -8.14 11.51 13.76
C GLN A 52 -7.31 10.96 12.59
N ASN A 53 -6.33 10.10 12.88
CA ASN A 53 -5.46 9.55 11.85
C ASN A 53 -6.23 8.68 10.84
N LEU A 54 -7.18 7.90 11.34
CA LEU A 54 -8.06 7.10 10.51
C LEU A 54 -8.99 7.99 9.66
N TRP A 55 -9.53 9.06 10.23
CA TRP A 55 -10.38 10.01 9.50
C TRP A 55 -9.61 10.70 8.37
N ASP A 56 -8.41 11.22 8.67
CA ASP A 56 -7.56 11.90 7.68
C ASP A 56 -7.22 10.95 6.51
N SER A 57 -6.79 9.72 6.83
CA SER A 57 -6.49 8.69 5.82
C SER A 57 -7.73 8.34 4.97
N ALA A 58 -8.91 8.27 5.60
CA ALA A 58 -10.16 7.97 4.92
C ALA A 58 -10.57 9.09 3.96
N VAL A 59 -10.53 10.36 4.38
CA VAL A 59 -10.90 11.46 3.49
C VAL A 59 -9.92 11.62 2.34
N GLN A 60 -8.62 11.35 2.53
CA GLN A 60 -7.65 11.29 1.43
C GLN A 60 -8.04 10.21 0.41
N MET A 61 -8.24 8.97 0.89
CA MET A 61 -8.58 7.84 0.03
C MET A 61 -9.86 8.11 -0.78
N PHE A 62 -10.90 8.64 -0.12
CA PHE A 62 -12.16 8.94 -0.79
C PHE A 62 -12.09 10.20 -1.67
N ALA A 63 -11.12 11.09 -1.46
CA ALA A 63 -10.93 12.28 -2.29
C ALA A 63 -10.49 11.95 -3.72
N TYR A 64 -9.83 10.81 -3.93
CA TYR A 64 -9.42 10.37 -5.27
C TYR A 64 -10.58 9.98 -6.17
N ASP A 65 -11.72 9.61 -5.59
CA ASP A 65 -12.90 9.15 -6.32
C ASP A 65 -14.08 10.11 -6.18
N PRO A 66 -14.28 11.04 -7.15
CA PRO A 66 -15.41 11.97 -7.12
C PRO A 66 -16.78 11.28 -7.22
N ASN A 67 -16.85 10.00 -7.60
CA ASN A 67 -18.09 9.24 -7.62
C ASN A 67 -18.43 8.58 -6.29
N HIS A 68 -17.48 8.49 -5.36
CA HIS A 68 -17.66 7.87 -4.06
C HIS A 68 -18.65 8.66 -3.18
N SER A 69 -19.41 7.92 -2.36
CA SER A 69 -20.45 8.48 -1.48
C SER A 69 -19.89 9.50 -0.48
N VAL A 70 -18.75 9.19 0.15
CA VAL A 70 -18.06 10.08 1.10
C VAL A 70 -17.59 11.37 0.43
N TYR A 71 -17.07 11.31 -0.80
CA TYR A 71 -16.72 12.50 -1.57
C TYR A 71 -17.94 13.40 -1.78
N LYS A 72 -19.04 12.83 -2.26
CA LYS A 72 -20.26 13.58 -2.61
C LYS A 72 -21.02 14.11 -1.39
N MET A 73 -21.02 13.37 -0.29
CA MET A 73 -21.92 13.60 0.83
C MET A 73 -21.24 14.11 2.10
N ALA A 74 -19.94 13.88 2.31
CA ALA A 74 -19.28 14.22 3.57
C ALA A 74 -18.14 15.23 3.43
N ILE A 75 -17.16 15.01 2.54
CA ILE A 75 -15.93 15.85 2.49
C ILE A 75 -16.27 17.35 2.41
N TRP A 76 -17.26 17.71 1.58
CA TRP A 76 -17.67 19.10 1.33
C TRP A 76 -18.86 19.59 2.17
N LYS A 77 -19.29 18.83 3.18
CA LYS A 77 -20.49 19.13 3.99
C LYS A 77 -20.19 18.98 5.48
N PRO A 78 -19.88 20.08 6.19
CA PRO A 78 -19.47 20.04 7.59
C PRO A 78 -20.43 19.25 8.49
N GLU A 79 -21.74 19.37 8.29
CA GLU A 79 -22.77 18.66 9.05
C GLU A 79 -22.70 17.13 8.98
N ASN A 80 -21.94 16.59 8.02
CA ASN A 80 -21.83 15.17 7.75
C ASN A 80 -20.47 14.57 8.13
N TRP A 81 -19.49 15.36 8.62
CA TRP A 81 -18.14 14.84 8.85
C TRP A 81 -18.05 13.69 9.87
N GLY A 82 -18.91 13.68 10.88
CA GLY A 82 -19.00 12.61 11.88
C GLY A 82 -19.49 11.26 11.33
N MET A 83 -19.98 11.21 10.08
CA MET A 83 -20.35 9.93 9.46
C MET A 83 -19.16 9.16 8.88
N VAL A 84 -18.02 9.84 8.63
CA VAL A 84 -16.88 9.26 7.90
C VAL A 84 -16.30 8.04 8.63
N LEU A 85 -16.13 8.11 9.96
CA LEU A 85 -15.62 6.98 10.74
C LEU A 85 -16.58 5.79 10.81
N GLY A 86 -17.86 6.00 10.49
CA GLY A 86 -18.87 4.94 10.38
C GLY A 86 -19.03 4.38 8.97
N ALA A 87 -18.31 4.89 7.97
CA ALA A 87 -18.53 4.55 6.57
C ALA A 87 -17.71 3.33 6.11
N GLY A 88 -18.38 2.32 5.56
CA GLY A 88 -17.73 1.21 4.84
C GLY A 88 -16.59 0.54 5.61
N SER A 89 -15.43 0.41 4.96
CA SER A 89 -14.22 -0.20 5.55
C SER A 89 -13.56 0.64 6.65
N VAL A 90 -13.97 1.90 6.85
CA VAL A 90 -13.45 2.76 7.92
C VAL A 90 -13.97 2.29 9.28
N ALA A 91 -15.25 1.92 9.37
CA ALA A 91 -15.83 1.39 10.60
C ALA A 91 -15.12 0.10 11.07
N LYS A 92 -14.80 -0.79 10.11
CA LYS A 92 -13.93 -1.96 10.33
C LYS A 92 -12.58 -1.52 10.89
N SER A 93 -11.91 -0.59 10.23
CA SER A 93 -10.56 -0.16 10.57
C SER A 93 -10.49 0.47 11.97
N ARG A 94 -11.53 1.21 12.37
CA ARG A 94 -11.69 1.79 13.71
C ARG A 94 -11.73 0.73 14.81
N ALA A 95 -12.31 -0.43 14.53
CA ALA A 95 -12.29 -1.57 15.45
C ALA A 95 -10.96 -2.35 15.38
N LYS A 96 -10.42 -2.56 14.17
CA LYS A 96 -9.25 -3.41 13.92
C LYS A 96 -7.94 -2.82 14.45
N TYR A 97 -7.65 -1.57 14.09
CA TYR A 97 -6.33 -0.98 14.31
C TYR A 97 -5.92 -0.80 15.79
N PRO A 98 -6.81 -0.47 16.75
CA PRO A 98 -6.43 -0.45 18.16
C PRO A 98 -5.74 -1.73 18.63
N PHE A 99 -6.28 -2.90 18.25
CA PHE A 99 -5.70 -4.20 18.60
C PHE A 99 -4.39 -4.45 17.88
N GLU A 100 -4.33 -4.26 16.56
CA GLU A 100 -3.13 -4.58 15.80
C GLU A 100 -1.95 -3.70 16.22
N TYR A 101 -2.20 -2.41 16.47
CA TYR A 101 -1.17 -1.48 16.93
C TYR A 101 -0.72 -1.82 18.34
N GLU A 102 -1.61 -2.20 19.26
CA GLU A 102 -1.22 -2.66 20.61
C GLU A 102 -0.21 -3.82 20.53
N LYS A 103 -0.40 -4.77 19.60
CA LYS A 103 0.51 -5.91 19.41
C LYS A 103 1.89 -5.52 18.86
N LEU A 104 1.99 -4.37 18.21
CA LEU A 104 3.27 -3.79 17.79
C LEU A 104 3.93 -2.91 18.86
N GLY A 105 3.37 -2.83 20.08
CA GLY A 105 3.82 -1.88 21.10
C GLY A 105 3.34 -0.45 20.84
N GLY A 106 2.29 -0.31 20.03
CA GLY A 106 1.61 0.95 19.72
C GLY A 106 2.24 1.75 18.58
N VAL A 107 3.23 1.20 17.85
CA VAL A 107 3.91 1.88 16.74
C VAL A 107 4.07 0.97 15.53
N ASP A 108 3.58 1.42 14.38
CA ASP A 108 3.84 0.76 13.09
C ASP A 108 5.26 1.13 12.58
N PRO A 109 6.13 0.15 12.23
CA PRO A 109 7.48 0.44 11.78
C PRO A 109 7.58 1.07 10.38
N PHE A 110 6.51 1.04 9.59
CA PHE A 110 6.51 1.42 8.17
C PHE A 110 7.15 2.80 7.91
N ASP A 111 6.71 3.84 8.61
CA ASP A 111 7.18 5.22 8.40
C ASP A 111 8.69 5.35 8.65
N SER A 112 9.20 4.64 9.66
CA SER A 112 10.63 4.68 9.99
C SER A 112 11.49 4.01 8.90
N ILE A 113 10.97 2.94 8.30
CA ILE A 113 11.63 2.24 7.19
C ILE A 113 11.59 3.12 5.94
N VAL A 114 10.44 3.66 5.59
CA VAL A 114 10.29 4.54 4.42
C VAL A 114 11.13 5.82 4.55
N ALA A 115 11.19 6.43 5.74
CA ALA A 115 12.04 7.59 5.98
C ALA A 115 13.53 7.27 5.74
N LYS A 116 13.97 6.06 6.12
CA LYS A 116 15.33 5.58 5.84
C LYS A 116 15.53 5.30 4.34
N GLN A 117 14.59 4.64 3.68
CA GLN A 117 14.65 4.41 2.23
C GLN A 117 14.76 5.73 1.45
N ARG A 118 13.98 6.75 1.82
CA ARG A 118 14.08 8.10 1.23
C ARG A 118 15.46 8.71 1.44
N ALA A 119 16.00 8.63 2.66
CA ALA A 119 17.32 9.18 2.97
C ALA A 119 18.44 8.45 2.19
N ASP A 120 18.37 7.13 2.09
CA ASP A 120 19.34 6.34 1.34
C ASP A 120 19.25 6.63 -0.17
N LEU A 121 18.03 6.80 -0.71
CA LEU A 121 17.82 7.22 -2.10
C LEU A 121 18.36 8.64 -2.36
N GLN A 122 18.12 9.59 -1.44
CA GLN A 122 18.72 10.93 -1.54
C GLN A 122 20.25 10.86 -1.58
N ASN A 123 20.86 10.01 -0.76
CA ASN A 123 22.31 9.84 -0.73
C ASN A 123 22.83 9.26 -2.04
N ALA A 124 22.19 8.20 -2.56
CA ALA A 124 22.55 7.59 -3.84
C ALA A 124 22.45 8.59 -5.00
N LEU A 125 21.37 9.37 -5.04
CA LEU A 125 21.14 10.37 -6.08
C LEU A 125 22.05 11.60 -5.95
N SER A 126 22.56 11.92 -4.75
CA SER A 126 23.49 13.05 -4.57
C SER A 126 24.84 12.80 -5.27
N ALA A 127 25.28 11.54 -5.37
CA ALA A 127 26.45 11.18 -6.16
C ALA A 127 26.20 11.44 -7.65
N ILE A 128 25.09 10.92 -8.18
CA ILE A 128 24.67 11.14 -9.59
C ILE A 128 24.50 12.64 -9.88
N ALA A 129 23.91 13.39 -8.95
CA ALA A 129 23.70 14.83 -9.08
C ALA A 129 25.02 15.59 -9.21
N SER A 130 26.02 15.21 -8.39
CA SER A 130 27.36 15.82 -8.38
C SER A 130 28.10 15.57 -9.70
N GLU A 131 28.02 14.34 -10.23
CA GLU A 131 28.64 13.98 -11.52
C GLU A 131 28.02 14.74 -12.70
N ARG A 132 26.73 15.07 -12.62
CA ARG A 132 25.98 15.76 -13.68
C ARG A 132 25.94 17.28 -13.53
N GLY A 133 26.47 17.84 -12.44
CA GLY A 133 26.35 19.27 -12.14
C GLY A 133 24.90 19.73 -11.96
N THR A 134 24.05 18.86 -11.40
CA THR A 134 22.62 19.11 -11.13
C THR A 134 22.34 19.11 -9.63
N THR A 135 21.16 19.55 -9.21
CA THR A 135 20.63 19.27 -7.87
C THR A 135 19.48 18.28 -7.98
N ILE A 136 19.48 17.25 -7.13
CA ILE A 136 18.40 16.26 -7.05
C ILE A 136 17.88 16.25 -5.62
N GLU A 137 16.56 16.39 -5.46
CA GLU A 137 15.90 16.35 -4.15
C GLU A 137 14.79 15.31 -4.12
N VAL A 138 14.76 14.54 -3.03
CA VAL A 138 13.83 13.41 -2.82
C VAL A 138 12.79 13.75 -1.76
N GLU A 139 11.53 13.75 -2.17
CA GLU A 139 10.35 13.84 -1.31
C GLU A 139 9.60 12.49 -1.29
N ILE A 140 8.71 12.31 -0.31
CA ILE A 140 7.77 11.17 -0.26
C ILE A 140 6.38 11.66 -0.65
N ALA A 141 5.65 10.85 -1.43
CA ALA A 141 4.20 10.97 -1.48
C ALA A 141 3.53 9.66 -1.05
N SER A 142 2.51 9.75 -0.20
CA SER A 142 1.74 8.61 0.30
C SER A 142 0.36 8.55 -0.37
N TRP A 143 -0.13 7.34 -0.66
CA TRP A 143 -1.52 7.16 -1.12
C TRP A 143 -2.51 7.33 0.03
N ILE A 144 -2.14 6.90 1.25
CA ILE A 144 -2.86 7.21 2.48
C ILE A 144 -1.88 7.65 3.57
N SER A 145 -2.12 8.75 4.25
CA SER A 145 -1.43 9.08 5.50
C SER A 145 -2.28 9.98 6.39
N ALA A 146 -1.84 10.19 7.63
CA ALA A 146 -2.60 10.92 8.65
C ALA A 146 -2.00 12.27 9.03
N LYS A 147 -2.67 13.00 9.93
CA LYS A 147 -2.26 14.27 10.59
C LYS A 147 -0.75 14.54 10.71
N GLY A 148 0.03 13.56 11.15
CA GLY A 148 1.48 13.70 11.34
C GLY A 148 2.28 13.84 10.04
N ASP A 149 1.65 13.54 8.90
CA ASP A 149 2.26 13.47 7.58
C ASP A 149 1.30 13.89 6.45
N VAL A 150 0.33 14.77 6.73
CA VAL A 150 -0.55 15.35 5.68
C VAL A 150 0.28 16.02 4.58
N SER A 151 1.46 16.54 4.93
CA SER A 151 2.40 17.10 3.96
C SER A 151 2.96 16.08 2.95
N SER A 152 2.86 14.77 3.19
CA SER A 152 3.18 13.75 2.20
C SER A 152 2.01 13.39 1.28
N TRP A 153 0.82 13.98 1.46
CA TRP A 153 -0.26 13.76 0.51
C TRP A 153 0.12 14.37 -0.84
N PRO A 154 -0.25 13.74 -1.97
CA PRO A 154 0.09 14.28 -3.29
C PRO A 154 -0.43 15.70 -3.51
N TYR A 155 -1.60 16.03 -2.95
CA TYR A 155 -2.16 17.37 -3.02
C TYR A 155 -3.06 17.68 -1.81
N PRO A 156 -2.48 18.06 -0.65
CA PRO A 156 -3.24 18.27 0.58
C PRO A 156 -4.34 19.33 0.42
N ARG A 157 -4.01 20.45 -0.24
CA ARG A 157 -4.95 21.56 -0.49
C ARG A 157 -6.15 21.19 -1.35
N PHE A 158 -6.12 20.06 -2.04
CA PHE A 158 -7.26 19.62 -2.85
C PHE A 158 -8.53 19.51 -2.02
N ILE A 159 -8.43 18.99 -0.79
CA ILE A 159 -9.58 18.83 0.11
C ILE A 159 -9.78 20.02 1.04
N TYR A 160 -8.79 20.90 1.17
CA TYR A 160 -8.84 22.01 2.11
C TYR A 160 -10.00 22.96 1.84
N GLN A 161 -10.26 23.30 0.58
CA GLN A 161 -11.33 24.22 0.19
C GLN A 161 -12.30 23.53 -0.78
N SER A 162 -13.61 23.68 -0.55
CA SER A 162 -14.63 23.11 -1.42
C SER A 162 -14.53 23.65 -2.85
N PRO A 163 -14.67 22.78 -3.87
CA PRO A 163 -14.65 23.21 -5.27
C PRO A 163 -15.88 24.05 -5.65
N ASN A 164 -16.97 24.00 -4.87
CA ASN A 164 -18.23 24.66 -5.18
C ASN A 164 -18.53 25.86 -4.26
N ASP A 165 -17.84 25.97 -3.12
CA ASP A 165 -18.05 27.05 -2.16
C ASP A 165 -16.74 27.40 -1.46
N ALA A 166 -16.21 28.58 -1.77
CA ALA A 166 -14.93 29.04 -1.23
C ALA A 166 -14.95 29.32 0.28
N THR A 167 -16.13 29.37 0.91
CA THR A 167 -16.27 29.58 2.36
C THR A 167 -16.26 28.28 3.16
N VAL A 168 -16.37 27.13 2.49
CA VAL A 168 -16.36 25.81 3.12
C VAL A 168 -14.95 25.25 3.09
N HIS A 169 -14.36 25.12 4.27
CA HIS A 169 -13.05 24.49 4.48
C HIS A 169 -13.18 23.15 5.19
N CYS A 170 -12.41 22.15 4.78
CA CYS A 170 -12.35 20.86 5.45
C CYS A 170 -11.51 20.95 6.72
N ASN A 171 -12.09 21.46 7.81
CA ASN A 171 -11.38 21.75 9.07
C ASN A 171 -11.83 20.87 10.26
N TYR A 172 -12.45 19.71 9.96
CA TYR A 172 -12.96 18.80 10.98
C TYR A 172 -11.90 18.39 12.00
N CYS A 173 -12.25 18.49 13.28
CA CYS A 173 -11.40 18.16 14.41
C CYS A 173 -12.09 17.25 15.42
N GLY A 174 -13.08 16.45 14.98
CA GLY A 174 -13.75 15.47 15.83
C GLY A 174 -14.84 16.06 16.71
N GLU A 175 -15.26 17.31 16.51
CA GLU A 175 -16.28 17.97 17.33
C GLU A 175 -17.67 17.31 17.27
N GLN A 176 -17.88 16.37 16.33
CA GLN A 176 -19.09 15.55 16.20
C GLN A 176 -18.90 14.12 16.78
N GLU A 177 -17.70 13.76 17.24
CA GLU A 177 -17.44 12.46 17.86
C GLU A 177 -17.96 12.41 19.31
N PRO A 178 -18.31 11.22 19.85
CA PRO A 178 -18.83 11.08 21.21
C PRO A 178 -17.91 11.61 22.31
N GLU A 179 -16.59 11.56 22.08
CA GLU A 179 -15.57 12.04 23.03
C GLU A 179 -15.27 13.54 22.88
N GLY A 180 -15.89 14.21 21.91
CA GLY A 180 -15.63 15.61 21.55
C GLY A 180 -14.36 15.80 20.71
N ALA A 181 -13.97 17.07 20.56
CA ALA A 181 -12.86 17.45 19.68
C ALA A 181 -11.53 16.76 20.05
N TRP A 182 -10.83 16.27 19.03
CA TRP A 182 -9.56 15.56 19.18
C TRP A 182 -8.45 16.50 19.68
N GLN A 183 -7.68 16.00 20.64
CA GLN A 183 -6.62 16.76 21.27
C GLN A 183 -5.54 17.18 20.25
N GLY A 184 -5.23 18.47 20.24
CA GLY A 184 -4.19 19.06 19.40
C GLY A 184 -4.47 18.98 17.90
N CYS A 185 -5.72 18.79 17.48
CA CYS A 185 -6.09 18.87 16.07
C CYS A 185 -5.80 20.28 15.51
N ASP A 186 -5.16 20.33 14.34
CA ASP A 186 -4.96 21.56 13.58
C ASP A 186 -6.07 21.64 12.50
N PRO A 187 -6.99 22.62 12.59
CA PRO A 187 -8.04 22.81 11.59
C PRO A 187 -7.48 23.20 10.21
N GLU A 188 -6.27 23.75 10.15
CA GLU A 188 -5.62 24.23 8.92
C GLU A 188 -4.65 23.20 8.32
N ARG A 189 -4.61 21.97 8.85
CA ARG A 189 -3.61 20.94 8.47
C ARG A 189 -3.54 20.62 6.98
N TYR A 190 -4.60 20.89 6.22
CA TYR A 190 -4.66 20.65 4.77
C TYR A 190 -4.20 21.85 3.93
N ASP A 191 -4.05 23.05 4.51
CA ASP A 191 -3.53 24.24 3.80
C ASP A 191 -2.00 24.26 3.73
N VAL A 192 -1.43 23.19 3.18
CA VAL A 192 0.02 23.01 3.07
C VAL A 192 0.41 22.56 1.67
N ASP A 193 1.61 22.94 1.22
CA ASP A 193 2.18 22.43 -0.03
C ASP A 193 2.41 20.92 0.08
N GLY A 194 1.92 20.15 -0.89
CA GLY A 194 2.28 18.74 -1.07
C GLY A 194 3.72 18.57 -1.60
N PRO A 195 4.21 17.32 -1.74
CA PRO A 195 5.59 17.04 -2.15
C PRO A 195 5.89 17.57 -3.56
N PHE A 196 4.92 17.49 -4.48
CA PHE A 196 5.07 18.01 -5.85
C PHE A 196 5.22 19.54 -5.87
N GLU A 197 4.37 20.25 -5.11
CA GLU A 197 4.44 21.72 -5.00
C GLU A 197 5.74 22.16 -4.33
N ARG A 198 6.18 21.47 -3.27
CA ARG A 198 7.44 21.77 -2.58
C ARG A 198 8.64 21.65 -3.51
N LEU A 199 8.74 20.57 -4.30
CA LEU A 199 9.81 20.39 -5.28
C LEU A 199 9.79 21.49 -6.35
N ALA A 200 8.61 21.77 -6.91
CA ALA A 200 8.47 22.83 -7.91
C ALA A 200 8.84 24.21 -7.36
N SER A 201 8.43 24.53 -6.12
CA SER A 201 8.78 25.76 -5.41
C SER A 201 10.28 25.87 -5.12
N LYS A 202 11.00 24.75 -4.95
CA LYS A 202 12.47 24.71 -4.85
C LYS A 202 13.19 24.80 -6.20
N GLY A 203 12.45 24.96 -7.29
CA GLY A 203 12.98 25.20 -8.64
C GLY A 203 13.04 23.97 -9.53
N ALA A 204 12.53 22.82 -9.09
CA ALA A 204 12.48 21.63 -9.94
C ALA A 204 11.56 21.86 -11.15
N THR A 205 12.11 21.71 -12.36
CA THR A 205 11.34 21.82 -13.62
C THR A 205 10.99 20.45 -14.21
N ARG A 206 11.67 19.40 -13.74
CA ARG A 206 11.43 18.00 -14.06
C ARG A 206 11.29 17.23 -12.75
N ILE A 207 10.12 16.61 -12.56
CA ILE A 207 9.82 15.78 -11.40
C ILE A 207 9.63 14.35 -11.88
N LEU A 208 10.35 13.42 -11.23
CA LEU A 208 10.30 12.00 -11.52
C LEU A 208 9.61 11.30 -10.35
N MET A 209 8.51 10.62 -10.63
CA MET A 209 7.80 9.80 -9.66
C MET A 209 8.24 8.35 -9.83
N ILE A 210 8.64 7.69 -8.76
CA ILE A 210 8.94 6.26 -8.73
C ILE A 210 8.26 5.65 -7.52
N ASP A 211 7.58 4.52 -7.68
CA ASP A 211 6.74 3.97 -6.63
C ASP A 211 7.11 2.55 -6.22
N LEU A 212 6.92 2.30 -4.92
CA LEU A 212 6.97 0.99 -4.30
C LEU A 212 5.66 0.70 -3.53
N THR A 213 4.56 1.38 -3.89
CA THR A 213 3.25 1.28 -3.22
C THR A 213 2.80 -0.16 -3.01
N VAL A 214 3.01 -1.01 -4.02
CA VAL A 214 2.77 -2.46 -3.97
C VAL A 214 3.94 -3.23 -4.59
N GLY A 215 5.16 -2.96 -4.09
CA GLY A 215 6.36 -3.66 -4.53
C GLY A 215 6.78 -3.33 -5.97
N GLY A 216 6.43 -2.13 -6.45
CA GLY A 216 6.85 -1.62 -7.76
C GLY A 216 5.91 -1.94 -8.92
N ALA A 217 4.89 -2.78 -8.72
CA ALA A 217 3.85 -2.98 -9.71
C ALA A 217 3.07 -1.67 -9.94
N ARG A 218 2.73 -1.38 -11.21
CA ARG A 218 1.77 -0.32 -11.53
C ARG A 218 0.46 -0.65 -10.86
N PHE A 219 -0.23 0.37 -10.34
CA PHE A 219 -1.44 0.17 -9.57
C PHE A 219 -2.30 1.42 -9.60
N SER A 220 -3.63 1.27 -9.60
CA SER A 220 -4.57 2.39 -9.54
C SER A 220 -4.27 3.36 -8.40
N LYS A 221 -3.77 2.86 -7.26
CA LYS A 221 -3.39 3.70 -6.11
C LYS A 221 -2.20 4.61 -6.41
N SER A 222 -1.15 4.08 -7.03
CA SER A 222 -0.02 4.90 -7.51
C SER A 222 -0.48 5.85 -8.61
N PHE A 223 -1.43 5.43 -9.45
CA PHE A 223 -2.03 6.28 -10.47
C PHE A 223 -2.86 7.44 -9.87
N ASP A 224 -3.56 7.23 -8.75
CA ASP A 224 -4.23 8.33 -8.02
C ASP A 224 -3.22 9.38 -7.55
N VAL A 225 -2.10 8.94 -6.98
CA VAL A 225 -0.99 9.84 -6.59
C VAL A 225 -0.45 10.60 -7.80
N TYR A 226 -0.23 9.93 -8.92
CA TYR A 226 0.22 10.55 -10.16
C TYR A 226 -0.76 11.62 -10.68
N ARG A 227 -2.07 11.30 -10.77
CA ARG A 227 -3.10 12.24 -11.20
C ARG A 227 -3.21 13.44 -10.28
N MET A 228 -3.14 13.23 -8.97
CA MET A 228 -3.19 14.31 -7.99
C MET A 228 -1.91 15.16 -8.01
N GLY A 229 -0.75 14.56 -8.24
CA GLY A 229 0.50 15.28 -8.47
C GLY A 229 0.42 16.16 -9.72
N LYS A 230 -0.10 15.66 -10.85
CA LYS A 230 -0.34 16.49 -12.05
C LYS A 230 -1.27 17.66 -11.74
N LYS A 231 -2.36 17.43 -11.01
CA LYS A 231 -3.31 18.48 -10.61
C LYS A 231 -2.62 19.54 -9.74
N ALA A 232 -1.85 19.12 -8.74
CA ALA A 232 -1.09 20.02 -7.86
C ALA A 232 -0.12 20.90 -8.66
N LEU A 233 0.62 20.32 -9.60
CA LEU A 233 1.56 21.06 -10.45
C LEU A 233 0.85 22.01 -11.42
N GLN A 234 -0.29 21.62 -11.99
CA GLN A 234 -1.09 22.51 -12.82
C GLN A 234 -1.59 23.72 -12.02
N ASP A 235 -2.08 23.49 -10.80
CA ASP A 235 -2.62 24.53 -9.93
C ASP A 235 -1.50 25.46 -9.42
N TRP A 236 -0.33 24.91 -9.09
CA TRP A 236 0.89 25.66 -8.81
C TRP A 236 1.36 26.49 -10.02
N SER A 237 1.31 25.91 -11.22
CA SER A 237 1.72 26.60 -12.45
C SER A 237 0.84 27.81 -12.74
N ARG A 238 -0.48 27.66 -12.57
CA ARG A 238 -1.42 28.79 -12.73
C ARG A 238 -1.17 29.92 -11.71
N ARG A 239 -0.78 29.60 -10.48
CA ARG A 239 -0.49 30.59 -9.43
C ARG A 239 0.84 31.32 -9.62
N THR A 240 1.86 30.61 -10.11
CA THR A 240 3.25 31.11 -10.13
C THR A 240 3.72 31.57 -11.51
N GLY A 241 3.04 31.16 -12.59
CA GLY A 241 3.48 31.39 -13.96
C GLY A 241 4.68 30.53 -14.39
N LYS A 242 5.11 29.58 -13.55
CA LYS A 242 6.17 28.61 -13.84
C LYS A 242 5.57 27.26 -14.21
N ALA A 243 6.36 26.34 -14.77
CA ALA A 243 5.92 25.01 -15.11
C ALA A 243 6.93 23.95 -14.65
N ALA A 244 6.40 22.79 -14.25
CA ALA A 244 7.17 21.59 -13.98
C ALA A 244 6.51 20.38 -14.66
N THR A 245 7.31 19.47 -15.15
CA THR A 245 6.85 18.20 -15.76
C THR A 245 6.86 17.09 -14.74
N LEU A 246 5.96 16.10 -14.90
CA LEU A 246 5.90 14.90 -14.08
C LEU A 246 6.00 13.66 -14.98
N THR A 247 6.90 12.74 -14.66
CA THR A 247 7.05 11.45 -15.34
C THR A 247 6.99 10.33 -14.32
N TRP A 248 6.17 9.31 -14.56
CA TRP A 248 6.11 8.12 -13.72
C TRP A 248 7.04 7.02 -14.23
N LEU A 249 8.05 6.64 -13.44
CA LEU A 249 9.11 5.74 -13.87
C LEU A 249 8.68 4.27 -13.94
N ASN A 250 7.66 3.86 -13.20
CA ASN A 250 7.08 2.51 -13.29
C ASN A 250 6.23 2.34 -14.56
N ASP A 251 5.77 3.44 -15.16
CA ASP A 251 4.96 3.47 -16.38
C ASP A 251 5.52 4.48 -17.40
N PRO A 252 6.74 4.28 -17.92
CA PRO A 252 7.46 5.30 -18.69
C PRO A 252 6.85 5.61 -20.07
N THR A 253 5.84 4.84 -20.49
CA THR A 253 5.10 5.04 -21.74
C THR A 253 3.69 5.57 -21.49
N ASP A 254 3.34 5.90 -20.24
CA ASP A 254 2.01 6.36 -19.84
C ASP A 254 0.90 5.37 -20.26
N LEU A 255 1.09 4.06 -20.10
CA LEU A 255 0.04 3.08 -20.39
C LEU A 255 -1.21 3.36 -19.58
N MET A 256 -1.10 3.55 -18.26
CA MET A 256 -2.26 3.72 -17.38
C MET A 256 -3.02 5.01 -17.69
N GLU A 257 -2.34 6.07 -18.14
CA GLU A 257 -3.00 7.31 -18.55
C GLU A 257 -3.67 7.15 -19.92
N ARG A 258 -3.00 6.51 -20.88
CA ARG A 258 -3.55 6.30 -22.24
C ARG A 258 -4.74 5.35 -22.25
N SER A 259 -4.70 4.27 -21.47
CA SER A 259 -5.80 3.31 -21.36
C SER A 259 -6.86 3.73 -20.33
N TYR A 260 -6.72 4.86 -19.65
CA TYR A 260 -7.72 5.28 -18.66
C TYR A 260 -9.07 5.56 -19.35
N PRO A 261 -10.20 5.06 -18.82
CA PRO A 261 -11.50 5.27 -19.44
C PRO A 261 -11.86 6.73 -19.68
N SER A 262 -12.34 7.00 -20.89
CA SER A 262 -12.78 8.33 -21.33
C SER A 262 -14.31 8.51 -21.25
N ALA A 263 -15.06 7.41 -21.15
CA ALA A 263 -16.51 7.42 -21.00
C ALA A 263 -16.99 6.42 -19.93
N PRO A 264 -17.93 6.83 -19.06
CA PRO A 264 -18.52 8.18 -18.95
C PRO A 264 -17.49 9.25 -18.52
N ALA A 265 -17.81 10.53 -18.79
CA ALA A 265 -16.95 11.63 -18.36
C ALA A 265 -16.81 11.63 -16.83
N GLY A 266 -15.56 11.71 -16.34
CA GLY A 266 -15.28 11.61 -14.90
C GLY A 266 -15.43 10.19 -14.35
N TRP A 267 -15.26 9.16 -15.19
CA TRP A 267 -15.27 7.77 -14.76
C TRP A 267 -14.27 7.50 -13.63
N THR A 268 -14.70 6.64 -12.72
CA THR A 268 -13.92 5.92 -11.71
C THR A 268 -14.57 4.55 -11.55
N SER A 269 -13.89 3.59 -10.92
CA SER A 269 -14.46 2.25 -10.74
C SER A 269 -15.78 2.21 -9.96
N THR A 270 -16.00 3.17 -9.05
CA THR A 270 -17.28 3.34 -8.33
C THR A 270 -18.42 3.82 -9.23
N ALA A 271 -18.13 4.44 -10.37
CA ALA A 271 -19.16 4.78 -11.36
C ALA A 271 -19.75 3.55 -12.06
N GLY A 272 -19.10 2.38 -11.94
CA GLY A 272 -19.48 1.15 -12.59
C GLY A 272 -18.62 0.85 -13.83
N PRO A 273 -19.11 0.01 -14.75
CA PRO A 273 -18.40 -0.34 -15.98
C PRO A 273 -18.04 0.90 -16.82
N ALA A 274 -16.91 0.84 -17.50
CA ALA A 274 -16.53 1.83 -18.50
C ALA A 274 -17.26 1.57 -19.83
N ASP A 275 -17.61 2.65 -20.55
CA ASP A 275 -18.21 2.56 -21.89
C ASP A 275 -17.15 2.61 -22.99
N LYS A 276 -16.04 3.31 -22.73
CA LYS A 276 -14.96 3.53 -23.70
C LYS A 276 -13.61 3.79 -23.02
N ASP A 277 -12.63 3.03 -23.45
CA ASP A 277 -11.20 3.10 -23.14
C ASP A 277 -10.37 2.93 -24.44
N GLU A 278 -9.07 3.25 -24.38
CA GLU A 278 -8.14 2.90 -25.45
C GLU A 278 -7.42 1.62 -25.07
N SER A 279 -7.50 0.59 -25.92
CA SER A 279 -6.76 -0.65 -25.70
C SER A 279 -5.29 -0.47 -26.06
N ILE A 280 -4.41 -0.69 -25.09
CA ILE A 280 -2.96 -0.54 -25.26
C ILE A 280 -2.29 -1.90 -25.06
N ASP A 281 -1.45 -2.32 -26.01
CA ASP A 281 -0.71 -3.57 -25.87
C ASP A 281 0.26 -3.49 -24.68
N LEU A 282 0.00 -4.29 -23.65
CA LEU A 282 0.80 -4.37 -22.44
C LEU A 282 2.26 -4.76 -22.74
N ALA A 283 2.50 -5.60 -23.75
CA ALA A 283 3.86 -6.01 -24.13
C ALA A 283 4.69 -4.85 -24.70
N ALA A 284 4.04 -3.82 -25.27
CA ALA A 284 4.68 -2.61 -25.77
C ALA A 284 4.95 -1.57 -24.67
N ALA A 285 4.48 -1.82 -23.44
CA ALA A 285 4.57 -0.90 -22.31
C ALA A 285 5.05 -1.62 -21.03
N PRO A 286 6.30 -2.08 -20.99
CA PRO A 286 6.83 -2.81 -19.84
C PRO A 286 7.00 -1.90 -18.62
N ASN A 287 6.83 -2.48 -17.43
CA ASN A 287 7.21 -1.86 -16.17
C ASN A 287 8.69 -2.13 -15.87
N PRO A 288 9.59 -1.14 -15.96
CA PRO A 288 11.03 -1.35 -15.78
C PRO A 288 11.43 -1.63 -14.33
N VAL A 289 10.60 -1.23 -13.35
CA VAL A 289 10.85 -1.48 -11.92
C VAL A 289 10.62 -2.95 -11.58
N VAL A 290 9.50 -3.51 -12.04
CA VAL A 290 9.17 -4.94 -11.89
C VAL A 290 10.15 -5.83 -12.65
N ALA A 291 10.59 -5.39 -13.83
CA ALA A 291 11.56 -6.12 -14.63
C ALA A 291 13.01 -6.09 -14.07
N ASP A 292 13.30 -5.23 -13.09
CA ASP A 292 14.64 -5.13 -12.51
C ASP A 292 14.95 -6.34 -11.63
N ALA A 293 16.00 -7.09 -11.98
CA ALA A 293 16.41 -8.30 -11.28
C ALA A 293 16.75 -8.04 -9.79
N ALA A 294 17.13 -6.82 -9.41
CA ALA A 294 17.41 -6.47 -8.02
C ALA A 294 16.15 -6.58 -7.15
N LEU A 295 14.97 -6.24 -7.67
CA LEU A 295 13.72 -6.35 -6.92
C LEU A 295 13.37 -7.82 -6.62
N ALA A 296 13.46 -8.67 -7.63
CA ALA A 296 13.25 -10.11 -7.47
C ALA A 296 14.30 -10.74 -6.54
N ALA A 297 15.56 -10.33 -6.66
CA ALA A 297 16.65 -10.79 -5.82
C ALA A 297 16.47 -10.43 -4.34
N SER A 298 16.03 -9.21 -4.03
CA SER A 298 15.74 -8.78 -2.66
C SER A 298 14.60 -9.59 -2.04
N ASN A 299 13.51 -9.79 -2.78
CA ASN A 299 12.40 -10.63 -2.33
C ASN A 299 12.79 -12.10 -2.15
N ALA A 300 13.53 -12.67 -3.10
CA ALA A 300 14.01 -14.04 -3.01
C ALA A 300 14.94 -14.25 -1.80
N GLU A 301 15.77 -13.27 -1.46
CA GLU A 301 16.61 -13.32 -0.25
C GLU A 301 15.78 -13.30 1.03
N ALA A 302 14.81 -12.38 1.09
CA ALA A 302 13.91 -12.24 2.21
C ALA A 302 13.08 -13.52 2.46
N ILE A 303 12.60 -14.16 1.38
CA ILE A 303 11.89 -15.45 1.44
C ILE A 303 12.85 -16.58 1.85
N ALA A 304 14.05 -16.63 1.25
CA ALA A 304 15.04 -17.67 1.58
C ALA A 304 15.47 -17.62 3.05
N ALA A 305 15.50 -16.43 3.66
CA ALA A 305 15.81 -16.25 5.08
C ALA A 305 14.75 -16.86 6.01
N ALA A 306 13.52 -17.04 5.53
CA ALA A 306 12.42 -17.66 6.29
C ALA A 306 12.34 -19.18 6.12
N LEU A 307 13.18 -19.78 5.26
CA LEU A 307 13.24 -21.24 5.13
C LEU A 307 13.70 -21.90 6.43
N SER A 308 13.17 -23.09 6.70
CA SER A 308 13.55 -23.88 7.86
C SER A 308 14.98 -24.43 7.72
N PRO A 309 15.83 -24.33 8.77
CA PRO A 309 17.14 -24.97 8.76
C PRO A 309 17.09 -26.50 8.95
N VAL A 310 15.92 -27.06 9.29
CA VAL A 310 15.75 -28.49 9.63
C VAL A 310 14.78 -29.26 8.74
N VAL A 311 14.00 -28.56 7.92
CA VAL A 311 13.18 -29.17 6.87
C VAL A 311 13.93 -29.04 5.56
N ALA A 312 14.00 -30.13 4.80
CA ALA A 312 14.69 -30.12 3.51
C ALA A 312 14.00 -29.18 2.51
N ASP A 313 14.78 -28.56 1.62
CA ASP A 313 14.26 -27.62 0.64
C ASP A 313 13.19 -28.29 -0.27
N ASP A 314 13.34 -29.57 -0.63
CA ASP A 314 12.37 -30.31 -1.45
C ASP A 314 11.06 -30.65 -0.71
N LYS A 315 11.03 -30.44 0.61
CA LYS A 315 9.86 -30.52 1.49
C LYS A 315 9.32 -29.17 1.90
N THR A 316 9.80 -28.09 1.28
CA THR A 316 9.35 -26.73 1.55
C THR A 316 8.48 -26.19 0.42
N GLY A 317 7.31 -25.67 0.78
CA GLY A 317 6.44 -24.89 -0.10
C GLY A 317 6.63 -23.39 0.10
N VAL A 318 6.45 -22.61 -0.96
CA VAL A 318 6.46 -21.15 -0.91
C VAL A 318 5.16 -20.61 -1.51
N LEU A 319 4.42 -19.88 -0.69
CA LEU A 319 3.23 -19.16 -1.06
C LEU A 319 3.58 -17.68 -1.27
N LEU A 320 3.46 -17.18 -2.49
CA LEU A 320 3.58 -15.75 -2.79
C LEU A 320 2.16 -15.14 -2.76
N LEU A 321 1.88 -14.40 -1.69
CA LEU A 321 0.56 -13.82 -1.41
C LEU A 321 0.47 -12.38 -1.93
N ASN A 322 -0.71 -12.00 -2.41
CA ASN A 322 -0.91 -10.74 -3.12
C ASN A 322 -2.23 -10.03 -2.77
N HIS A 323 -2.18 -8.70 -2.79
CA HIS A 323 -3.36 -7.85 -2.98
C HIS A 323 -3.88 -7.98 -4.41
N ALA A 324 -5.13 -7.59 -4.58
CA ALA A 324 -5.79 -7.56 -5.86
C ALA A 324 -6.19 -6.12 -6.25
N ILE A 325 -7.04 -5.98 -7.27
CA ILE A 325 -7.54 -4.68 -7.75
C ILE A 325 -9.03 -4.52 -7.45
N THR A 326 -9.50 -3.28 -7.39
CA THR A 326 -10.94 -2.99 -7.31
C THR A 326 -11.64 -3.49 -8.59
N PRO A 327 -12.88 -4.00 -8.52
CA PRO A 327 -13.67 -4.28 -9.71
C PRO A 327 -13.67 -3.09 -10.69
N ASN A 328 -13.70 -3.41 -11.99
CA ASN A 328 -13.65 -2.45 -13.10
C ASN A 328 -12.28 -1.78 -13.31
N ASN A 329 -11.31 -1.90 -12.41
CA ASN A 329 -9.96 -1.35 -12.68
C ASN A 329 -9.19 -2.15 -13.74
N GLN A 330 -9.57 -3.41 -14.01
CA GLN A 330 -8.83 -4.25 -14.96
C GLN A 330 -8.79 -3.69 -16.39
N VAL A 331 -9.65 -2.71 -16.71
CA VAL A 331 -9.67 -2.04 -18.02
C VAL A 331 -8.47 -1.09 -18.23
N PHE A 332 -7.76 -0.70 -17.17
CA PHE A 332 -6.59 0.19 -17.30
C PHE A 332 -5.43 -0.13 -16.35
N ASP A 333 -5.65 -0.99 -15.34
CA ASP A 333 -4.71 -1.28 -14.27
C ASP A 333 -3.99 -2.63 -14.50
N PRO A 334 -2.70 -2.64 -14.90
CA PRO A 334 -1.96 -3.87 -15.15
C PRO A 334 -1.30 -4.47 -13.90
N LYS A 335 -1.72 -4.07 -12.68
CA LYS A 335 -1.13 -4.55 -11.43
C LYS A 335 -1.02 -6.08 -11.34
N ILE A 336 -2.04 -6.80 -11.78
CA ILE A 336 -2.07 -8.27 -11.68
C ILE A 336 -1.01 -8.89 -12.60
N ASP A 337 -0.89 -8.39 -13.82
CA ASP A 337 0.13 -8.80 -14.78
C ASP A 337 1.55 -8.50 -14.28
N ASP A 338 1.78 -7.29 -13.78
CA ASP A 338 3.05 -6.87 -13.16
C ASP A 338 3.39 -7.76 -11.94
N THR A 339 2.39 -8.13 -11.15
CA THR A 339 2.56 -9.04 -10.00
C THR A 339 3.06 -10.42 -10.45
N VAL A 340 2.38 -11.02 -11.44
CA VAL A 340 2.76 -12.35 -11.95
C VAL A 340 4.17 -12.33 -12.54
N ALA A 341 4.54 -11.26 -13.25
CA ALA A 341 5.89 -11.09 -13.77
C ALA A 341 6.95 -11.07 -12.65
N LEU A 342 6.68 -10.35 -11.55
CA LEU A 342 7.55 -10.32 -10.38
C LEU A 342 7.66 -11.70 -9.72
N GLU A 343 6.56 -12.42 -9.54
CA GLU A 343 6.56 -13.76 -8.93
C GLU A 343 7.35 -14.78 -9.73
N VAL A 344 7.23 -14.75 -11.06
CA VAL A 344 8.03 -15.59 -11.98
C VAL A 344 9.53 -15.31 -11.77
N ALA A 345 9.91 -14.04 -11.68
CA ALA A 345 11.30 -13.63 -11.45
C ALA A 345 11.81 -14.03 -10.05
N ILE A 346 10.97 -13.86 -9.01
CA ILE A 346 11.28 -14.28 -7.63
C ILE A 346 11.51 -15.79 -7.59
N ARG A 347 10.65 -16.59 -8.20
CA ARG A 347 10.82 -18.06 -8.26
C ARG A 347 12.16 -18.42 -8.91
N ALA A 348 12.52 -17.77 -10.02
CA ALA A 348 13.79 -18.02 -10.70
C ALA A 348 15.00 -17.70 -9.81
N GLU A 349 15.00 -16.54 -9.15
CA GLU A 349 16.09 -16.16 -8.22
C GLU A 349 16.13 -17.04 -6.97
N LEU A 350 14.97 -17.48 -6.47
CA LEU A 350 14.88 -18.34 -5.31
C LEU A 350 15.47 -19.73 -5.59
N VAL A 351 15.11 -20.35 -6.72
CA VAL A 351 15.66 -21.66 -7.14
C VAL A 351 17.16 -21.57 -7.41
N LYS A 352 17.63 -20.46 -7.99
CA LYS A 352 19.07 -20.20 -8.18
C LYS A 352 19.82 -20.12 -6.85
N ARG A 353 19.23 -19.48 -5.83
CA ARG A 353 19.82 -19.35 -4.48
C ARG A 353 19.72 -20.64 -3.67
N ARG A 354 18.65 -21.42 -3.86
CA ARG A 354 18.35 -22.66 -3.14
C ARG A 354 18.00 -23.77 -4.14
N PRO A 355 19.02 -24.38 -4.78
CA PRO A 355 18.81 -25.37 -5.84
C PRO A 355 18.06 -26.64 -5.39
N GLY A 356 17.94 -26.88 -4.08
CA GLY A 356 17.17 -27.99 -3.53
C GLY A 356 15.65 -27.73 -3.47
N LEU A 357 15.20 -26.48 -3.64
CA LEU A 357 13.77 -26.17 -3.66
C LEU A 357 13.13 -26.75 -4.91
N ASN A 358 11.95 -27.33 -4.76
CA ASN A 358 11.16 -27.75 -5.91
C ASN A 358 10.42 -26.53 -6.50
N PRO A 359 10.74 -26.09 -7.74
CA PRO A 359 10.06 -24.95 -8.36
C PRO A 359 8.56 -25.12 -8.54
N SER A 360 8.02 -26.35 -8.56
CA SER A 360 6.57 -26.58 -8.64
C SER A 360 5.84 -26.30 -7.32
N LEU A 361 6.58 -26.12 -6.22
CA LEU A 361 6.04 -25.79 -4.89
C LEU A 361 6.17 -24.30 -4.56
N VAL A 362 6.59 -23.48 -5.52
CA VAL A 362 6.55 -22.02 -5.43
C VAL A 362 5.35 -21.53 -6.24
N VAL A 363 4.31 -21.08 -5.54
CA VAL A 363 3.00 -20.76 -6.12
C VAL A 363 2.56 -19.35 -5.73
N GLY A 364 1.81 -18.69 -6.63
CA GLY A 364 1.22 -17.38 -6.41
C GLY A 364 -0.25 -17.48 -6.02
N ALA A 365 -0.69 -16.59 -5.14
CA ALA A 365 -2.08 -16.56 -4.69
C ALA A 365 -2.58 -15.16 -4.32
N PHE A 366 -3.91 -15.05 -4.29
CA PHE A 366 -4.64 -13.84 -3.92
C PHE A 366 -5.63 -14.12 -2.79
N MET A 367 -6.08 -13.06 -2.12
CA MET A 367 -7.13 -13.12 -1.09
C MET A 367 -8.51 -13.45 -1.69
N GLY A 368 -9.55 -13.48 -0.84
CA GLY A 368 -10.92 -13.79 -1.26
C GLY A 368 -11.62 -12.61 -1.93
N VAL A 369 -12.79 -12.89 -2.51
CA VAL A 369 -13.72 -11.89 -3.07
C VAL A 369 -15.13 -12.19 -2.59
N LYS A 370 -15.95 -11.15 -2.40
CA LYS A 370 -17.38 -11.33 -2.14
C LYS A 370 -18.04 -12.14 -3.26
N GLU A 371 -18.99 -12.98 -2.88
CA GLU A 371 -19.66 -13.92 -3.77
C GLU A 371 -21.17 -13.66 -3.77
N LEU A 372 -21.84 -14.00 -4.87
CA LEU A 372 -23.29 -13.97 -4.94
C LEU A 372 -23.84 -15.10 -4.05
N ASN A 373 -24.59 -14.75 -3.01
CA ASN A 373 -25.31 -15.74 -2.21
C ASN A 373 -26.55 -16.22 -3.00
N PRO A 374 -26.63 -17.52 -3.33
CA PRO A 374 -27.75 -18.05 -4.12
C PRO A 374 -29.10 -18.05 -3.37
N ASP A 375 -29.09 -17.98 -2.03
CA ASP A 375 -30.31 -18.06 -1.21
C ASP A 375 -31.08 -16.73 -1.18
N ASN A 376 -30.39 -15.60 -1.34
CA ASN A 376 -30.99 -14.27 -1.28
C ASN A 376 -30.66 -13.36 -2.48
N GLY A 377 -29.75 -13.77 -3.37
CA GLY A 377 -29.36 -13.02 -4.56
C GLY A 377 -28.50 -11.78 -4.28
N LEU A 378 -27.89 -11.67 -3.09
CA LEU A 378 -27.05 -10.55 -2.69
C LEU A 378 -25.57 -10.91 -2.80
N VAL A 379 -24.73 -9.97 -3.24
CA VAL A 379 -23.27 -10.13 -3.23
C VAL A 379 -22.76 -9.79 -1.84
N GLU A 380 -22.30 -10.80 -1.11
CA GLU A 380 -21.91 -10.68 0.29
C GLU A 380 -20.71 -11.57 0.61
N LEU A 381 -20.17 -11.40 1.81
CA LEU A 381 -19.14 -12.30 2.32
C LEU A 381 -19.77 -13.65 2.62
N SER A 382 -19.07 -14.72 2.25
CA SER A 382 -19.46 -16.08 2.60
C SER A 382 -18.44 -16.68 3.56
N ARG A 383 -18.85 -17.66 4.36
CA ARG A 383 -17.89 -18.42 5.18
C ARG A 383 -16.88 -19.18 4.30
N ALA A 384 -17.30 -19.62 3.11
CA ALA A 384 -16.44 -20.34 2.17
C ALA A 384 -15.33 -19.46 1.57
N MET A 385 -15.54 -18.14 1.50
CA MET A 385 -14.55 -17.16 1.05
C MET A 385 -13.29 -17.09 1.94
N ARG A 386 -13.30 -17.66 3.15
CA ARG A 386 -12.11 -17.96 3.99
C ARG A 386 -11.11 -16.82 4.30
N GLY A 387 -11.29 -15.58 3.85
CA GLY A 387 -10.34 -14.50 4.14
C GLY A 387 -10.87 -13.11 3.81
N GLU A 388 -9.96 -12.13 3.81
CA GLU A 388 -10.31 -10.74 3.47
C GLU A 388 -10.73 -10.58 2.01
N ASP A 389 -11.64 -9.63 1.79
CA ASP A 389 -11.97 -9.10 0.45
C ASP A 389 -10.97 -8.02 0.08
N LEU A 390 -9.83 -8.42 -0.49
CA LEU A 390 -8.81 -7.48 -0.98
C LEU A 390 -8.93 -7.24 -2.50
N GLY A 391 -10.10 -7.53 -3.07
CA GLY A 391 -10.44 -7.27 -4.46
C GLY A 391 -10.24 -8.46 -5.41
N HIS A 392 -10.31 -8.20 -6.71
CA HIS A 392 -10.33 -9.20 -7.77
C HIS A 392 -9.00 -9.25 -8.51
N ALA A 393 -8.47 -10.45 -8.74
CA ALA A 393 -7.19 -10.63 -9.44
C ALA A 393 -7.41 -10.75 -10.95
N TYR A 394 -8.14 -9.82 -11.55
CA TYR A 394 -8.42 -9.84 -12.99
C TYR A 394 -7.24 -9.25 -13.77
N LEU A 395 -6.80 -9.98 -14.79
CA LEU A 395 -5.75 -9.53 -15.71
C LEU A 395 -6.21 -8.34 -16.54
N TYR A 396 -5.24 -7.50 -16.90
CA TYR A 396 -5.42 -6.30 -17.71
C TYR A 396 -6.18 -6.56 -19.02
N GLU A 397 -7.17 -5.73 -19.30
CA GLU A 397 -8.02 -5.76 -20.50
C GLU A 397 -8.62 -7.15 -20.81
N THR A 398 -8.92 -7.93 -19.76
CA THR A 398 -9.61 -9.22 -19.91
C THR A 398 -11.04 -9.15 -19.40
N ASP A 399 -11.89 -10.06 -19.88
CA ASP A 399 -13.20 -10.34 -19.28
C ASP A 399 -13.03 -11.13 -17.99
N ARG A 400 -12.50 -10.45 -16.96
CA ARG A 400 -12.36 -10.95 -15.59
C ARG A 400 -11.57 -12.26 -15.50
N LYS A 401 -10.57 -12.44 -16.37
CA LYS A 401 -9.71 -13.63 -16.36
C LYS A 401 -8.75 -13.55 -15.18
N LEU A 402 -8.68 -14.61 -14.37
CA LEU A 402 -7.65 -14.76 -13.34
C LEU A 402 -6.32 -15.22 -13.98
N PRO A 403 -5.16 -14.99 -13.32
CA PRO A 403 -3.91 -15.62 -13.72
C PRO A 403 -4.06 -17.14 -13.80
N ASP A 404 -3.41 -17.74 -14.79
CA ASP A 404 -3.38 -19.20 -14.89
C ASP A 404 -2.56 -19.80 -13.72
N LEU A 405 -2.88 -21.03 -13.32
CA LEU A 405 -2.07 -21.73 -12.32
C LEU A 405 -0.62 -21.90 -12.83
N PRO A 406 0.40 -21.74 -11.96
CA PRO A 406 0.32 -21.75 -10.49
C PRO A 406 0.20 -20.37 -9.83
N TRP A 407 -0.18 -19.31 -10.55
CA TRP A 407 -0.10 -17.92 -10.05
C TRP A 407 -1.45 -17.34 -9.59
N GLY A 408 -2.56 -17.94 -10.02
CA GLY A 408 -3.91 -17.42 -9.76
C GLY A 408 -4.69 -18.16 -8.68
N TYR A 409 -4.03 -18.85 -7.74
CA TYR A 409 -4.75 -19.51 -6.65
C TYR A 409 -5.47 -18.50 -5.74
N ARG A 410 -6.54 -18.93 -5.07
CA ARG A 410 -6.91 -18.32 -3.79
C ARG A 410 -5.95 -18.82 -2.72
N TYR A 411 -5.61 -18.01 -1.72
CA TYR A 411 -4.55 -18.36 -0.78
C TYR A 411 -4.83 -19.66 -0.01
N TRP A 412 -6.09 -19.95 0.35
CA TRP A 412 -6.46 -21.21 0.97
C TRP A 412 -6.34 -22.41 0.02
N ASP A 413 -6.62 -22.24 -1.27
CA ASP A 413 -6.45 -23.29 -2.27
C ASP A 413 -4.97 -23.55 -2.53
N ALA A 414 -4.13 -22.51 -2.50
CA ALA A 414 -2.68 -22.65 -2.58
C ALA A 414 -2.12 -23.39 -1.35
N LEU A 415 -2.60 -23.05 -0.15
CA LEU A 415 -2.23 -23.77 1.07
C LEU A 415 -2.63 -25.24 0.99
N GLN A 416 -3.88 -25.54 0.57
CA GLN A 416 -4.34 -26.90 0.39
C GLN A 416 -3.50 -27.65 -0.66
N PHE A 417 -3.21 -27.03 -1.81
CA PHE A 417 -2.34 -27.59 -2.83
C PHE A 417 -0.97 -27.98 -2.26
N LEU A 418 -0.32 -27.07 -1.52
CA LEU A 418 0.98 -27.34 -0.91
C LEU A 418 0.90 -28.48 0.11
N ILE A 419 -0.13 -28.51 0.95
CA ILE A 419 -0.38 -29.59 1.92
C ILE A 419 -0.53 -30.93 1.20
N ASP A 420 -1.29 -30.97 0.11
CA ASP A 420 -1.53 -32.18 -0.68
C ASP A 420 -0.25 -32.68 -1.38
N GLN A 421 0.71 -31.78 -1.67
CA GLN A 421 2.05 -32.15 -2.14
C GLN A 421 2.97 -32.69 -1.02
N GLY A 422 2.51 -32.70 0.23
CA GLY A 422 3.26 -33.25 1.36
C GLY A 422 4.41 -32.36 1.81
N VAL A 423 4.28 -31.03 1.69
CA VAL A 423 5.24 -30.10 2.29
C VAL A 423 5.23 -30.21 3.81
N GLU A 424 6.39 -30.03 4.43
CA GLU A 424 6.58 -30.04 5.89
C GLU A 424 6.87 -28.62 6.44
N HIS A 425 7.21 -27.68 5.55
CA HIS A 425 7.37 -26.27 5.86
C HIS A 425 6.75 -25.39 4.77
N ILE A 426 6.04 -24.32 5.15
CA ILE A 426 5.50 -23.33 4.22
C ILE A 426 6.09 -21.95 4.54
N VAL A 427 6.74 -21.32 3.58
CA VAL A 427 7.10 -19.89 3.68
C VAL A 427 6.02 -19.07 2.99
N VAL A 428 5.46 -18.10 3.70
CA VAL A 428 4.55 -17.11 3.12
C VAL A 428 5.35 -15.86 2.81
N GLY A 429 5.55 -15.61 1.52
CA GLY A 429 6.07 -14.35 0.99
C GLY A 429 4.92 -13.42 0.61
N PHE A 430 5.11 -12.11 0.74
CA PHE A 430 4.15 -11.11 0.25
C PHE A 430 4.89 -10.01 -0.51
N PRO A 431 5.39 -10.31 -1.73
CA PRO A 431 6.39 -9.47 -2.42
C PRO A 431 5.96 -8.04 -2.74
N GLN A 432 4.67 -7.75 -2.62
CA GLN A 432 4.12 -6.39 -2.76
C GLN A 432 4.35 -5.51 -1.54
N ILE A 433 4.82 -6.06 -0.42
CA ILE A 433 5.17 -5.34 0.80
C ILE A 433 6.69 -5.27 0.88
N VAL A 434 7.28 -4.12 0.57
CA VAL A 434 8.73 -3.92 0.62
C VAL A 434 9.23 -3.23 1.89
N ALA A 435 8.31 -2.76 2.73
CA ALA A 435 8.57 -2.23 4.05
C ALA A 435 7.58 -2.88 5.02
N ASP A 436 8.09 -3.45 6.11
CA ASP A 436 7.28 -4.07 7.14
C ASP A 436 6.27 -3.06 7.70
N SER A 437 5.04 -3.51 7.87
CA SER A 437 3.94 -2.74 8.48
C SER A 437 3.02 -3.67 9.27
N VAL A 438 2.01 -3.11 9.92
CA VAL A 438 0.97 -3.89 10.62
C VAL A 438 0.37 -4.99 9.75
N LEU A 439 0.33 -4.78 8.43
CA LEU A 439 -0.22 -5.70 7.45
C LEU A 439 0.51 -7.06 7.42
N ASN A 440 1.82 -7.06 7.21
CA ASN A 440 2.57 -8.33 7.13
C ASN A 440 3.01 -8.84 8.51
N LEU A 441 3.02 -7.98 9.53
CA LEU A 441 3.47 -8.36 10.87
C LEU A 441 2.36 -8.96 11.73
N ILE A 442 1.12 -8.53 11.55
CA ILE A 442 -0.02 -8.95 12.36
C ILE A 442 -1.12 -9.54 11.49
N GLU A 443 -1.57 -8.81 10.47
CA GLU A 443 -2.76 -9.14 9.70
C GLU A 443 -2.62 -10.44 8.90
N VAL A 444 -1.61 -10.51 8.04
CA VAL A 444 -1.38 -11.68 7.19
C VAL A 444 -1.04 -12.93 8.01
N PRO A 445 -0.13 -12.90 9.01
CA PRO A 445 0.11 -14.05 9.88
C PRO A 445 -1.17 -14.57 10.55
N ASN A 446 -2.08 -13.69 10.96
CA ASN A 446 -3.37 -14.10 11.53
C ASN A 446 -4.27 -14.79 10.50
N GLN A 447 -4.30 -14.30 9.26
CA GLN A 447 -5.04 -14.95 8.17
C GLN A 447 -4.49 -16.34 7.84
N ILE A 448 -3.16 -16.48 7.77
CA ILE A 448 -2.52 -17.77 7.54
C ILE A 448 -2.73 -18.72 8.73
N GLY A 449 -2.56 -18.22 9.96
CA GLY A 449 -2.76 -18.99 11.19
C GLY A 449 -4.20 -19.49 11.35
N LYS A 450 -5.19 -18.77 10.82
CA LYS A 450 -6.57 -19.26 10.77
C LYS A 450 -6.67 -20.52 9.90
N GLU A 451 -6.04 -20.55 8.73
CA GLU A 451 -6.17 -21.68 7.82
C GLU A 451 -5.32 -22.87 8.26
N ILE A 452 -4.06 -22.66 8.67
CA ILE A 452 -3.10 -23.75 8.95
C ILE A 452 -2.58 -23.80 10.40
N GLY A 453 -3.13 -22.97 11.28
CA GLY A 453 -2.86 -22.98 12.72
C GLY A 453 -1.73 -22.06 13.14
N ILE A 454 -1.79 -21.60 14.40
CA ILE A 454 -0.74 -20.75 14.97
C ILE A 454 0.46 -21.54 15.51
N ARG A 455 0.31 -22.85 15.76
CA ARG A 455 1.40 -23.67 16.30
C ARG A 455 2.24 -24.22 15.14
N SER A 456 3.45 -23.71 14.97
CA SER A 456 4.46 -24.27 14.07
C SER A 456 5.25 -25.38 14.79
N TRP A 457 4.90 -26.65 14.57
CA TRP A 457 5.62 -27.76 15.22
C TRP A 457 6.94 -28.12 14.50
N ARG A 458 8.01 -27.41 14.89
CA ARG A 458 9.43 -27.86 14.95
C ARG A 458 10.36 -26.82 15.58
N SER A 459 9.87 -25.62 15.87
CA SER A 459 10.57 -24.58 16.62
C SER A 459 9.57 -23.88 17.54
N TYR A 460 9.61 -24.23 18.83
CA TYR A 460 8.96 -23.44 19.88
C TYR A 460 9.62 -22.06 19.90
N GLY A 461 8.98 -21.06 19.30
CA GLY A 461 9.59 -19.73 19.14
C GLY A 461 8.71 -18.68 18.49
N GLY A 462 7.39 -18.74 18.72
CA GLY A 462 6.52 -17.58 18.54
C GLY A 462 6.21 -16.98 19.91
N ASP A 463 6.13 -15.65 20.01
CA ASP A 463 5.74 -15.01 21.26
C ASP A 463 4.25 -15.27 21.54
N ALA A 464 3.96 -16.29 22.34
CA ALA A 464 2.62 -16.64 22.80
C ALA A 464 1.89 -15.46 23.48
N SER A 465 2.61 -14.41 23.93
CA SER A 465 2.03 -13.21 24.52
C SER A 465 1.52 -12.18 23.50
N ALA A 466 1.92 -12.29 22.24
CA ALA A 466 1.39 -11.48 21.14
C ALA A 466 -0.02 -11.92 20.68
N TRP A 467 -0.50 -13.08 21.13
CA TRP A 467 -1.80 -13.63 20.74
C TRP A 467 -2.91 -13.20 21.72
N PRO A 468 -4.18 -13.08 21.27
CA PRO A 468 -5.31 -12.73 22.16
C PRO A 468 -5.61 -13.84 23.18
N LYS A 469 -6.06 -13.47 24.40
CA LYS A 469 -6.19 -14.36 25.57
C LYS A 469 -7.57 -15.01 25.76
N ASP A 470 -8.67 -14.39 25.34
CA ASP A 470 -10.04 -14.91 25.45
C ASP A 470 -10.85 -14.62 24.17
N GLY A 471 -11.84 -15.47 23.82
CA GLY A 471 -12.75 -15.28 22.68
C GLY A 471 -12.05 -15.43 21.32
N THR A 472 -11.63 -16.67 21.01
CA THR A 472 -10.68 -16.94 19.92
C THR A 472 -11.15 -16.35 18.60
N PRO A 473 -10.47 -15.31 18.10
CA PRO A 473 -11.11 -14.42 17.15
C PRO A 473 -11.00 -15.02 15.75
N PHE A 474 -12.00 -14.76 14.87
CA PHE A 474 -11.84 -14.35 13.47
C PHE A 474 -12.98 -14.58 12.46
N ALA A 475 -14.02 -13.73 12.49
CA ALA A 475 -14.85 -13.50 11.30
C ALA A 475 -14.00 -12.92 10.16
N PRO A 476 -14.53 -12.74 8.94
CA PRO A 476 -13.95 -11.83 7.97
C PRO A 476 -13.56 -10.52 8.63
N TYR A 477 -14.17 -10.14 9.78
CA TYR A 477 -13.44 -9.55 10.89
C TYR A 477 -13.23 -10.38 12.15
N TRP A 478 -11.95 -10.44 12.40
CA TRP A 478 -11.26 -10.92 13.54
C TRP A 478 -12.05 -10.83 14.86
N GLY A 479 -12.44 -11.96 15.46
CA GLY A 479 -13.45 -12.17 16.52
C GLY A 479 -13.17 -11.59 17.91
N ILE A 480 -12.55 -10.42 17.95
CA ILE A 480 -12.86 -9.42 18.98
C ILE A 480 -13.99 -8.49 18.46
N TRP A 481 -14.26 -8.46 17.15
CA TRP A 481 -15.12 -7.44 16.50
C TRP A 481 -16.37 -7.98 15.82
N ALA A 482 -16.53 -9.31 15.75
CA ALA A 482 -17.82 -9.88 15.42
C ALA A 482 -18.83 -9.48 16.49
N THR A 483 -20.08 -9.23 16.11
CA THR A 483 -21.14 -9.04 17.09
C THR A 483 -21.20 -10.27 18.00
N THR A 484 -20.91 -10.10 19.29
CA THR A 484 -20.76 -11.22 20.22
C THR A 484 -22.10 -11.80 20.68
N GLY A 485 -23.21 -11.15 20.33
CA GLY A 485 -24.57 -11.59 20.65
C GLY A 485 -25.20 -12.41 19.53
N CYS A 486 -25.78 -13.54 19.89
CA CYS A 486 -26.65 -14.38 19.08
C CYS A 486 -28.08 -14.24 19.64
N GLY A 487 -28.77 -13.17 19.25
CA GLY A 487 -29.98 -12.72 19.94
C GLY A 487 -29.66 -12.14 21.33
N THR A 488 -30.23 -12.72 22.39
CA THR A 488 -30.04 -12.26 23.79
C THR A 488 -28.94 -13.02 24.54
N VAL A 489 -28.25 -13.95 23.90
CA VAL A 489 -27.18 -14.78 24.49
C VAL A 489 -25.85 -14.57 23.76
N PRO A 490 -24.70 -14.81 24.40
CA PRO A 490 -23.41 -14.80 23.71
C PRO A 490 -23.32 -15.89 22.62
N CYS A 491 -22.68 -15.58 21.49
CA CYS A 491 -22.34 -16.55 20.45
C CYS A 491 -21.19 -17.48 20.87
N CYS A 492 -21.13 -18.67 20.26
CA CYS A 492 -20.04 -19.61 20.45
C CYS A 492 -18.97 -19.50 19.35
N PHE A 493 -17.76 -19.08 19.73
CA PHE A 493 -16.65 -18.90 18.78
C PHE A 493 -15.60 -20.01 18.82
N HIS A 494 -15.76 -21.03 19.66
CA HIS A 494 -14.80 -22.14 19.82
C HIS A 494 -15.10 -23.29 18.85
N MET A 495 -14.08 -23.82 18.17
CA MET A 495 -14.20 -25.07 17.41
C MET A 495 -14.73 -26.18 18.31
N ALA A 496 -15.53 -27.07 17.74
CA ALA A 496 -16.33 -28.09 18.44
C ALA A 496 -17.56 -27.60 19.21
N GLY A 497 -17.78 -26.29 19.33
CA GLY A 497 -18.93 -25.72 20.01
C GLY A 497 -18.76 -25.55 21.53
N CYS A 498 -19.71 -24.85 22.15
CA CYS A 498 -19.62 -24.37 23.53
C CYS A 498 -20.66 -25.07 24.44
N GLY A 499 -20.93 -26.35 24.15
CA GLY A 499 -21.98 -27.11 24.83
C GLY A 499 -23.36 -26.45 24.70
N ALA A 500 -24.01 -26.15 25.83
CA ALA A 500 -25.34 -25.54 25.87
C ALA A 500 -25.40 -24.10 25.33
N GLN A 501 -24.26 -23.43 25.14
CA GLN A 501 -24.17 -22.05 24.66
C GLN A 501 -24.27 -21.94 23.13
N GLY A 502 -24.32 -23.07 22.41
CA GLY A 502 -24.54 -23.10 20.97
C GLY A 502 -23.48 -23.89 20.19
N GLY A 503 -23.80 -24.16 18.92
CA GLY A 503 -22.90 -24.81 17.98
C GLY A 503 -21.87 -23.86 17.38
N TYR A 504 -20.82 -24.45 16.83
CA TYR A 504 -19.83 -23.77 16.00
C TYR A 504 -20.01 -24.22 14.54
N PRO A 505 -20.14 -23.29 13.58
CA PRO A 505 -20.11 -21.83 13.73
C PRO A 505 -21.37 -21.25 14.40
N PRO A 506 -21.31 -19.98 14.86
CA PRO A 506 -22.51 -19.22 15.17
C PRO A 506 -23.49 -19.15 13.98
N PRO A 507 -24.80 -19.06 14.22
CA PRO A 507 -25.78 -18.82 13.17
C PRO A 507 -25.73 -17.37 12.67
N ARG A 508 -26.15 -17.16 11.40
CA ARG A 508 -26.29 -15.83 10.79
C ARG A 508 -27.24 -14.97 11.63
N GLN A 509 -26.83 -13.73 11.93
CA GLN A 509 -27.66 -12.77 12.67
C GLN A 509 -28.30 -11.74 11.76
N THR A 510 -27.66 -11.44 10.63
CA THR A 510 -28.21 -10.55 9.60
C THR A 510 -29.47 -11.18 9.01
N PRO A 511 -30.59 -10.44 8.91
CA PRO A 511 -31.76 -10.89 8.16
C PRO A 511 -31.39 -11.40 6.75
N ALA A 512 -32.12 -12.40 6.27
CA ALA A 512 -31.80 -13.05 4.98
C ALA A 512 -31.98 -12.12 3.78
N ASP A 513 -32.89 -11.14 3.89
CA ASP A 513 -33.22 -10.13 2.89
C ASP A 513 -32.30 -8.90 2.91
N VAL A 514 -31.29 -8.89 3.78
CA VAL A 514 -30.30 -7.82 3.91
C VAL A 514 -28.91 -8.39 3.64
N ALA A 515 -28.09 -7.65 2.90
CA ALA A 515 -26.71 -8.07 2.63
C ALA A 515 -25.95 -8.20 3.96
N MET A 516 -25.28 -9.34 4.14
CA MET A 516 -24.58 -9.64 5.39
C MET A 516 -23.55 -8.55 5.69
N TYR A 517 -23.65 -7.96 6.88
CA TYR A 517 -22.65 -6.98 7.32
C TYR A 517 -21.38 -7.73 7.73
N ASP A 518 -20.22 -7.10 7.50
CA ASP A 518 -18.94 -7.78 7.63
C ASP A 518 -18.59 -8.27 9.06
N ALA A 519 -19.33 -7.81 10.09
CA ALA A 519 -19.17 -8.21 11.49
C ALA A 519 -20.19 -9.24 11.97
N ASP A 520 -20.94 -9.88 11.06
CA ASP A 520 -21.86 -10.96 11.41
C ASP A 520 -21.11 -12.15 12.06
N PRO A 521 -21.55 -12.65 13.23
CA PRO A 521 -20.82 -13.70 13.94
C PRO A 521 -20.80 -15.04 13.20
N SER A 522 -21.70 -15.29 12.24
CA SER A 522 -21.66 -16.53 11.45
C SER A 522 -20.46 -16.65 10.53
N LEU A 523 -19.84 -15.52 10.23
CA LEU A 523 -18.65 -15.48 9.41
C LEU A 523 -17.39 -15.79 10.24
N ALA A 524 -17.51 -15.94 11.57
CA ALA A 524 -16.44 -16.15 12.55
C ALA A 524 -15.72 -17.50 12.55
N PHE A 525 -14.40 -17.43 12.72
CA PHE A 525 -13.48 -18.55 12.83
C PHE A 525 -12.66 -18.46 14.12
N GLU A 526 -12.41 -19.59 14.77
CA GLU A 526 -11.43 -19.63 15.85
C GLU A 526 -10.00 -19.62 15.29
N LEU A 527 -9.11 -18.81 15.85
CA LEU A 527 -7.67 -18.94 15.62
C LEU A 527 -7.08 -20.08 16.47
N GLY A 528 -7.21 -21.31 15.97
CA GLY A 528 -6.77 -22.51 16.68
C GLY A 528 -5.30 -22.87 16.48
N ALA A 529 -4.83 -23.82 17.28
CA ALA A 529 -3.49 -24.38 17.17
C ALA A 529 -3.18 -24.97 15.78
N TRP A 530 -4.19 -25.56 15.12
CA TRP A 530 -4.05 -26.39 13.92
C TRP A 530 -4.79 -25.85 12.68
N GLY A 531 -5.49 -24.70 12.81
CA GLY A 531 -6.20 -24.03 11.71
C GLY A 531 -7.49 -24.73 11.26
N HIS A 532 -8.16 -24.18 10.25
CA HIS A 532 -9.44 -24.66 9.72
C HIS A 532 -9.33 -25.53 8.46
N LEU A 533 -8.22 -25.49 7.73
CA LEU A 533 -8.02 -26.38 6.58
C LEU A 533 -7.92 -27.83 7.05
N GLY A 534 -8.77 -28.69 6.50
CA GLY A 534 -8.89 -30.08 6.94
C GLY A 534 -9.66 -30.28 8.25
N TYR A 535 -10.28 -29.25 8.84
CA TYR A 535 -11.17 -29.43 10.01
C TYR A 535 -12.59 -29.88 9.57
N ASP A 536 -13.14 -30.86 10.28
CA ASP A 536 -14.47 -31.41 10.10
C ASP A 536 -15.23 -31.43 11.44
N PRO A 537 -16.18 -30.50 11.67
CA PRO A 537 -16.90 -30.40 12.94
C PRO A 537 -17.71 -31.66 13.27
N ALA A 538 -18.09 -32.49 12.30
CA ALA A 538 -18.81 -33.75 12.55
C ALA A 538 -17.93 -34.81 13.24
N LYS A 539 -16.60 -34.69 13.14
CA LYS A 539 -15.64 -35.59 13.79
C LYS A 539 -15.30 -35.17 15.23
N GLY A 540 -15.94 -34.13 15.75
CA GLY A 540 -15.77 -33.65 17.12
C GLY A 540 -14.60 -32.66 17.28
N PRO A 541 -14.14 -32.42 18.52
CA PRO A 541 -13.10 -31.43 18.80
C PRO A 541 -11.74 -31.81 18.21
N PRO A 542 -10.92 -30.82 17.81
CA PRO A 542 -9.52 -31.08 17.49
C PRO A 542 -8.78 -31.52 18.75
N ASP A 543 -7.91 -32.52 18.64
CA ASP A 543 -7.05 -32.98 19.72
C ASP A 543 -5.72 -32.23 19.65
N GLU A 544 -5.40 -31.49 20.70
CA GLU A 544 -4.14 -30.73 20.82
C GLU A 544 -2.89 -31.60 20.83
N SER A 545 -3.04 -32.91 21.06
CA SER A 545 -1.96 -33.90 21.10
C SER A 545 -1.90 -34.80 19.86
N SER A 546 -2.94 -34.79 19.01
CA SER A 546 -3.01 -35.60 17.79
C SER A 546 -3.88 -34.95 16.71
N PRO A 547 -3.38 -34.75 15.48
CA PRO A 547 -4.17 -34.14 14.42
C PRO A 547 -5.23 -35.12 13.88
N VAL A 548 -6.45 -34.95 14.34
CA VAL A 548 -7.54 -35.93 14.18
C VAL A 548 -8.28 -35.86 12.84
N GLN A 549 -8.09 -34.82 12.03
CA GLN A 549 -9.03 -34.54 10.92
C GLN A 549 -8.43 -34.21 9.55
N GLY A 550 -7.10 -34.18 9.39
CA GLY A 550 -6.43 -33.85 8.11
C GLY A 550 -5.86 -32.44 8.05
N GLN A 551 -5.86 -31.72 9.18
CA GLN A 551 -5.22 -30.42 9.34
C GLN A 551 -3.70 -30.47 9.13
N TYR A 552 -3.13 -29.35 8.70
CA TYR A 552 -1.69 -29.21 8.48
C TYR A 552 -0.91 -29.41 9.79
N ARG A 553 0.17 -30.21 9.71
CA ARG A 553 1.01 -30.56 10.86
C ARG A 553 2.43 -29.99 10.78
N GLY A 554 2.77 -29.38 9.66
CA GLY A 554 4.11 -28.86 9.43
C GLY A 554 4.36 -27.55 10.15
N THR A 555 5.44 -26.89 9.75
CA THR A 555 5.75 -25.53 10.20
C THR A 555 5.40 -24.52 9.12
N TRP A 556 5.27 -23.26 9.50
CA TRP A 556 5.23 -22.17 8.53
C TRP A 556 5.89 -20.93 9.11
N ALA A 557 6.32 -20.03 8.21
CA ALA A 557 6.91 -18.76 8.57
C ALA A 557 6.43 -17.67 7.61
N MET A 558 6.17 -16.49 8.16
CA MET A 558 6.03 -15.28 7.36
C MET A 558 7.42 -14.72 7.07
N TYR A 559 7.71 -14.37 5.82
CA TYR A 559 8.94 -13.68 5.50
C TYR A 559 8.96 -12.26 6.10
N ARG A 560 10.16 -11.68 6.27
CA ARG A 560 10.30 -10.25 6.58
C ARG A 560 10.47 -9.49 5.28
N ALA A 561 9.79 -8.35 5.12
CA ALA A 561 9.94 -7.56 3.91
C ALA A 561 11.42 -7.16 3.71
N PRO A 562 11.86 -6.91 2.46
CA PRO A 562 13.22 -6.47 2.20
C PRO A 562 13.64 -5.20 2.96
N ASN A 563 12.69 -4.36 3.38
CA ASN A 563 12.91 -3.18 4.20
C ASN A 563 13.98 -2.26 3.59
N ASN A 564 15.13 -2.11 4.25
CA ASN A 564 16.22 -1.23 3.83
C ASN A 564 17.32 -1.97 3.04
N ASP A 565 16.97 -3.04 2.33
CA ASP A 565 17.90 -3.73 1.43
C ASP A 565 18.52 -2.73 0.43
N ALA A 566 19.84 -2.65 0.41
CA ALA A 566 20.58 -1.71 -0.44
C ALA A 566 20.24 -1.86 -1.92
N ARG A 567 19.91 -3.08 -2.38
CA ARG A 567 19.53 -3.36 -3.76
C ARG A 567 18.24 -2.65 -4.16
N LEU A 568 17.32 -2.42 -3.22
CA LEU A 568 16.12 -1.62 -3.48
C LEU A 568 16.51 -0.18 -3.80
N ILE A 569 17.40 0.41 -3.01
CA ILE A 569 17.85 1.78 -3.22
C ILE A 569 18.65 1.92 -4.51
N GLU A 570 19.54 0.96 -4.79
CA GLU A 570 20.31 0.93 -6.04
C GLU A 570 19.39 0.84 -7.26
N LEU A 571 18.33 0.01 -7.22
CA LEU A 571 17.39 -0.08 -8.34
C LEU A 571 16.64 1.24 -8.54
N LEU A 572 16.15 1.87 -7.47
CA LEU A 572 15.45 3.15 -7.56
C LEU A 572 16.35 4.23 -8.17
N ALA A 573 17.60 4.31 -7.69
CA ALA A 573 18.59 5.26 -8.19
C ALA A 573 18.92 5.01 -9.67
N ARG A 574 19.10 3.74 -10.08
CA ARG A 574 19.32 3.38 -11.50
C ARG A 574 18.16 3.78 -12.39
N GLN A 575 16.91 3.59 -11.96
CA GLN A 575 15.74 3.98 -12.75
C GLN A 575 15.65 5.49 -12.92
N VAL A 576 15.96 6.26 -11.86
CA VAL A 576 16.08 7.72 -11.94
C VAL A 576 17.20 8.13 -12.90
N GLU A 577 18.39 7.54 -12.78
CA GLU A 577 19.52 7.83 -13.65
C GLU A 577 19.21 7.53 -15.13
N ALA A 578 18.60 6.38 -15.41
CA ALA A 578 18.16 6.00 -16.74
C ALA A 578 17.14 6.99 -17.31
N ALA A 579 16.24 7.50 -16.48
CA ALA A 579 15.31 8.55 -16.88
C ALA A 579 16.03 9.86 -17.21
N LEU A 580 17.04 10.25 -16.43
CA LEU A 580 17.84 11.45 -16.68
C LEU A 580 18.73 11.37 -17.93
N ALA A 581 18.98 10.16 -18.45
CA ALA A 581 19.68 9.95 -19.72
C ALA A 581 18.78 10.09 -20.96
N ARG A 582 17.46 10.07 -20.76
CA ARG A 582 16.43 10.36 -21.78
C ARG A 582 16.02 11.83 -21.68
#